data_AF-A0A925N1X6-F1
#
_entry.id   AF-A0A925N1X6-F1
#
_cell.length_a   1.000
_cell.length_b   1.000
_cell.length_c   1.000
_cell.angle_alpha   90.00
_cell.angle_beta   90.00
_cell.angle_gamma   90.00
#
_symmetry.space_group_name_H-M   'P 1'
#
loop_
_entity.id
_entity.type
_entity.pdbx_description
1 polymer ?
#
loop_
_entity_poly.entity_id
_entity_poly.type
_entity_poly.pdbx_seq_one_letter_code
_entity_poly.pdbx_strand_id
1 'polypeptide(L)'
;MTARPANLAFDPATLLPLRRLIESAELSVARVLADAGLSTDFFTRGEAHLGDYFRLSERIALSMGDETIHISLRPLMLGTSDFIRDRLGAARTVGEMLTILADSYNVIHGARYNRIRAARGELIFEIDDADFPYSLDKDDPFLLFSLEGILVYIIVLLQSSSVGERAPPLRSIRTRRRFDPERPGPLGFWRVPIVQGAPRFALHYAREA
;
A
#
# COMPACT_ATOMS: atom_id res chain seq x y z
N MET A 1 -9.09 -10.67 -27.40
CA MET A 1 -7.81 -9.93 -27.42
C MET A 1 -7.48 -9.54 -25.98
N THR A 2 -6.79 -10.43 -25.26
CA THR A 2 -6.40 -10.23 -23.86
C THR A 2 -5.28 -9.20 -23.82
N ALA A 3 -5.61 -7.96 -23.43
CA ALA A 3 -4.58 -6.99 -23.08
C ALA A 3 -3.75 -7.59 -21.94
N ARG A 4 -2.46 -7.84 -22.19
CA ARG A 4 -1.50 -8.06 -21.10
C ARG A 4 -1.68 -6.90 -20.12
N PRO A 5 -1.82 -7.13 -18.80
CA PRO A 5 -1.76 -6.03 -17.85
C PRO A 5 -0.43 -5.34 -18.09
N ALA A 6 -0.47 -4.04 -18.37
CA ALA A 6 0.73 -3.22 -18.42
C ALA A 6 1.29 -3.25 -17.00
N ASN A 7 2.30 -4.08 -16.77
CA ASN A 7 3.10 -4.04 -15.56
C ASN A 7 3.63 -2.61 -15.47
N LEU A 8 3.20 -1.85 -14.46
CA LEU A 8 3.72 -0.50 -14.24
C LEU A 8 5.17 -0.66 -13.80
N ALA A 9 6.07 -0.59 -14.77
CA ALA A 9 7.50 -0.50 -14.54
C ALA A 9 7.81 0.85 -13.91
N PHE A 10 8.67 0.85 -12.89
CA PHE A 10 9.24 2.06 -12.31
C PHE A 10 10.74 1.86 -12.08
N ASP A 11 11.47 2.96 -11.92
CA ASP A 11 12.90 2.94 -11.63
C ASP A 11 13.15 2.29 -10.25
N PRO A 12 13.87 1.16 -10.18
CA PRO A 12 14.22 0.51 -8.92
C PRO A 12 14.96 1.42 -7.93
N ALA A 13 15.59 2.50 -8.39
CA ALA A 13 16.23 3.50 -7.52
C ALA A 13 15.24 4.16 -6.54
N THR A 14 13.93 4.15 -6.87
CA THR A 14 12.84 4.58 -5.97
C THR A 14 12.82 3.77 -4.68
N LEU A 15 13.30 2.53 -4.70
CA LEU A 15 13.33 1.61 -3.58
C LEU A 15 14.69 1.55 -2.86
N LEU A 16 15.66 2.41 -3.21
CA LEU A 16 16.94 2.48 -2.50
C LEU A 16 16.81 2.63 -0.96
N PRO A 17 15.78 3.31 -0.41
CA PRO A 17 15.57 3.31 1.03
C PRO A 17 15.35 1.92 1.63
N LEU A 18 14.71 0.97 0.93
CA LEU A 18 14.59 -0.42 1.40
C LEU A 18 15.94 -1.09 1.58
N ARG A 19 16.89 -0.85 0.65
CA ARG A 19 18.26 -1.35 0.79
C ARG A 19 18.91 -0.83 2.08
N ARG A 20 18.78 0.46 2.35
CA ARG A 20 19.34 1.07 3.57
C ARG A 20 18.71 0.49 4.83
N LEU A 21 17.40 0.22 4.81
CA LEU A 21 16.69 -0.41 5.92
C LEU A 21 17.21 -1.82 6.19
N ILE A 22 17.39 -2.63 5.13
CA ILE A 22 17.98 -3.96 5.24
C ILE A 22 19.39 -3.87 5.84
N GLU A 23 20.23 -2.96 5.32
CA GLU A 23 21.60 -2.76 5.81
C GLU A 23 21.62 -2.29 7.27
N SER A 24 20.72 -1.39 7.68
CA SER A 24 20.62 -0.89 9.07
C SER A 24 20.13 -1.93 10.07
N ALA A 25 19.38 -2.93 9.60
CA ALA A 25 18.96 -4.08 10.41
C ALA A 25 20.01 -5.20 10.42
N GLU A 26 21.23 -4.93 9.91
CA GLU A 26 22.33 -5.89 9.82
C GLU A 26 21.97 -7.16 9.02
N LEU A 27 21.00 -7.05 8.11
CA LEU A 27 20.55 -8.13 7.26
C LEU A 27 21.37 -8.18 5.96
N SER A 28 21.56 -9.37 5.42
CA SER A 28 22.20 -9.55 4.12
C SER A 28 21.26 -9.15 2.99
N VAL A 29 21.57 -8.04 2.31
CA VAL A 29 20.83 -7.58 1.11
C VAL A 29 20.72 -8.68 0.06
N ALA A 30 21.80 -9.40 -0.22
CA ALA A 30 21.80 -10.48 -1.20
C ALA A 30 20.84 -11.61 -0.82
N ARG A 31 20.79 -11.99 0.47
CA ARG A 31 19.88 -13.02 0.97
C ARG A 31 18.43 -12.59 0.88
N VAL A 32 18.11 -11.37 1.32
CA VAL A 32 16.74 -10.83 1.27
C VAL A 32 16.24 -10.75 -0.18
N LEU A 33 17.08 -10.30 -1.12
CA LEU A 33 16.75 -10.28 -2.54
C LEU A 33 16.52 -11.70 -3.09
N ALA A 34 17.39 -12.66 -2.75
CA ALA A 34 17.24 -14.04 -3.17
C ALA A 34 15.92 -14.66 -2.65
N ASP A 35 15.59 -14.45 -1.37
CA ASP A 35 14.35 -14.95 -0.76
C ASP A 35 13.10 -14.29 -1.39
N ALA A 36 13.22 -13.05 -1.89
CA ALA A 36 12.17 -12.36 -2.64
C ALA A 36 12.08 -12.81 -4.11
N GLY A 37 13.02 -13.64 -4.59
CA GLY A 37 13.13 -14.05 -5.98
C GLY A 37 13.53 -12.89 -6.90
N LEU A 38 14.44 -12.02 -6.43
CA LEU A 38 14.96 -10.85 -7.13
C LEU A 38 16.47 -10.99 -7.38
N SER A 39 16.98 -10.31 -8.41
CA SER A 39 18.41 -10.32 -8.74
C SER A 39 19.22 -9.48 -7.75
N THR A 40 20.51 -9.80 -7.59
CA THR A 40 21.42 -9.06 -6.69
C THR A 40 21.67 -7.62 -7.13
N ASP A 41 21.45 -7.30 -8.41
CA ASP A 41 21.59 -5.97 -8.98
C ASP A 41 20.27 -5.19 -9.07
N PHE A 42 19.18 -5.69 -8.44
CA PHE A 42 17.82 -5.13 -8.48
C PHE A 42 17.76 -3.61 -8.29
N PHE A 43 18.46 -3.07 -7.29
CA PHE A 43 18.43 -1.62 -7.00
C PHE A 43 19.20 -0.75 -8.00
N THR A 44 19.92 -1.35 -8.95
CA THR A 44 20.87 -0.64 -9.83
C THR A 44 20.62 -0.85 -11.31
N ARG A 45 19.77 -1.81 -11.69
CA ARG A 45 19.56 -2.19 -13.09
C ARG A 45 18.12 -2.62 -13.35
N GLY A 46 17.68 -2.35 -14.57
CA GLY A 46 16.41 -2.82 -15.11
C GLY A 46 15.22 -1.96 -14.71
N GLU A 47 14.05 -2.59 -14.74
CA GLU A 47 12.77 -2.03 -14.33
C GLU A 47 12.24 -2.85 -13.17
N ALA A 48 11.66 -2.19 -12.17
CA ALA A 48 10.97 -2.86 -11.08
C ALA A 48 9.46 -2.85 -11.33
N HIS A 49 8.80 -3.92 -10.93
CA HIS A 49 7.35 -4.00 -10.92
C HIS A 49 6.81 -3.87 -9.51
N LEU A 50 5.55 -3.45 -9.40
CA LEU A 50 4.92 -3.29 -8.08
C LEU A 50 4.84 -4.60 -7.29
N GLY A 51 4.73 -5.74 -8.00
CA GLY A 51 4.85 -7.06 -7.37
C GLY A 51 6.22 -7.32 -6.75
N ASP A 52 7.30 -6.77 -7.30
CA ASP A 52 8.65 -6.90 -6.74
C ASP A 52 8.76 -6.11 -5.44
N TYR A 53 8.19 -4.90 -5.40
CA TYR A 53 8.08 -4.11 -4.17
C TYR A 53 7.35 -4.88 -3.06
N PHE A 54 6.19 -5.48 -3.35
CA PHE A 54 5.44 -6.24 -2.35
C PHE A 54 6.19 -7.49 -1.87
N ARG A 55 6.79 -8.27 -2.80
CA ARG A 55 7.61 -9.44 -2.44
C ARG A 55 8.80 -9.05 -1.57
N LEU A 56 9.49 -7.98 -1.93
CA LEU A 56 10.63 -7.48 -1.17
C LEU A 56 10.19 -7.00 0.23
N SER A 57 9.11 -6.22 0.31
CA SER A 57 8.57 -5.70 1.57
C SER A 57 8.16 -6.84 2.51
N GLU A 58 7.52 -7.89 2.00
CA GLU A 58 7.18 -9.09 2.77
C GLU A 58 8.43 -9.77 3.34
N ARG A 59 9.48 -9.96 2.52
CA ARG A 59 10.73 -10.58 3.00
C ARG A 59 11.45 -9.74 4.05
N ILE A 60 11.43 -8.42 3.89
CA ILE A 60 11.98 -7.49 4.89
C ILE A 60 11.20 -7.61 6.20
N ALA A 61 9.86 -7.56 6.14
CA ALA A 61 9.00 -7.68 7.32
C ALA A 61 9.27 -8.98 8.08
N LEU A 62 9.29 -10.12 7.38
CA LEU A 62 9.58 -11.42 7.97
C LEU A 62 10.97 -11.49 8.61
N SER A 63 11.97 -10.85 8.00
CA SER A 63 13.34 -10.84 8.52
C SER A 63 13.51 -9.93 9.74
N MET A 64 12.78 -8.82 9.79
CA MET A 64 12.86 -7.83 10.87
C MET A 64 11.90 -8.11 12.04
N GLY A 65 10.84 -8.91 11.81
CA GLY A 65 9.77 -9.07 12.80
C GLY A 65 8.80 -7.89 12.86
N ASP A 66 8.79 -7.02 11.83
CA ASP A 66 7.99 -5.80 11.78
C ASP A 66 7.27 -5.65 10.42
N GLU A 67 5.94 -5.71 10.41
CA GLU A 67 5.12 -5.53 9.20
C GLU A 67 5.15 -4.11 8.64
N THR A 68 5.59 -3.10 9.42
CA THR A 68 5.80 -1.74 8.90
C THR A 68 7.15 -1.55 8.22
N ILE A 69 8.01 -2.57 8.23
CA ILE A 69 9.38 -2.52 7.67
C ILE A 69 10.18 -1.30 8.15
N HIS A 70 9.99 -0.90 9.41
CA HIS A 70 10.54 0.30 10.03
C HIS A 70 10.15 1.64 9.36
N ILE A 71 9.08 1.70 8.57
CA ILE A 71 8.49 2.97 8.09
C ILE A 71 7.77 3.70 9.23
N SER A 72 7.21 2.95 10.19
CA SER A 72 6.62 3.50 11.40
C SER A 72 7.62 3.46 12.56
N LEU A 73 7.57 4.46 13.44
CA LEU A 73 8.21 4.40 14.76
C LEU A 73 7.46 3.45 15.73
N ARG A 74 6.29 2.94 15.33
CA ARG A 74 5.49 1.96 16.07
C ARG A 74 5.47 0.65 15.26
N PRO A 75 6.36 -0.30 15.56
CA PRO A 75 6.44 -1.54 14.81
C PRO A 75 5.14 -2.34 14.93
N LEU A 76 4.80 -3.06 13.86
CA LEU A 76 3.67 -3.97 13.81
C LEU A 76 4.16 -5.40 13.93
N MET A 77 3.67 -6.12 14.94
CA MET A 77 4.00 -7.52 15.15
C MET A 77 3.61 -8.37 13.92
N LEU A 78 4.46 -9.34 13.57
CA LEU A 78 4.13 -10.33 12.55
C LEU A 78 2.83 -11.08 12.87
N GLY A 79 2.01 -11.29 11.83
CA GLY A 79 0.69 -11.90 11.93
C GLY A 79 -0.45 -10.89 12.12
N THR A 80 -0.14 -9.60 12.22
CA THR A 80 -1.15 -8.54 12.31
C THR A 80 -2.00 -8.50 11.03
N SER A 81 -1.36 -8.52 9.86
CA SER A 81 -2.05 -8.54 8.57
C SER A 81 -2.88 -9.82 8.36
N ASP A 82 -2.38 -10.96 8.86
CA ASP A 82 -3.10 -12.24 8.83
C ASP A 82 -4.36 -12.20 9.69
N PHE A 83 -4.24 -11.69 10.93
CA PHE A 83 -5.37 -11.50 11.83
C PHE A 83 -6.45 -10.59 11.22
N ILE A 84 -6.04 -9.48 10.58
CA ILE A 84 -6.97 -8.59 9.91
C ILE A 84 -7.66 -9.31 8.74
N ARG A 85 -6.90 -10.06 7.94
CA ARG A 85 -7.44 -10.84 6.82
C ARG A 85 -8.48 -11.86 7.27
N ASP A 86 -8.26 -12.54 8.40
CA ASP A 86 -9.24 -13.48 8.96
C ASP A 86 -10.54 -12.77 9.35
N ARG A 87 -10.45 -11.55 9.91
CA ARG A 87 -11.64 -10.74 10.22
C ARG A 87 -12.40 -10.31 8.96
N LEU A 88 -11.70 -10.06 7.86
CA LEU A 88 -12.34 -9.70 6.58
C LEU A 88 -13.18 -10.84 6.01
N GLY A 89 -12.91 -12.09 6.36
CA GLY A 89 -13.72 -13.25 5.91
C GLY A 89 -15.19 -13.20 6.33
N ALA A 90 -15.53 -12.38 7.34
CA ALA A 90 -16.92 -12.18 7.77
C ALA A 90 -17.65 -11.07 7.01
N ALA A 91 -16.93 -10.24 6.24
CA ALA A 91 -17.51 -9.10 5.55
C ALA A 91 -18.35 -9.54 4.34
N ARG A 92 -19.48 -8.89 4.13
CA ARG A 92 -20.44 -9.14 3.05
C ARG A 92 -20.54 -7.98 2.07
N THR A 93 -19.93 -6.85 2.41
CA THR A 93 -19.89 -5.65 1.59
C THR A 93 -18.50 -5.02 1.63
N VAL A 94 -18.13 -4.27 0.60
CA VAL A 94 -16.91 -3.45 0.58
C VAL A 94 -16.97 -2.39 1.69
N GLY A 95 -18.16 -1.86 2.00
CA GLY A 95 -18.36 -1.01 3.17
C GLY A 95 -17.90 -1.66 4.48
N GLU A 96 -18.32 -2.90 4.72
CA GLU A 96 -17.91 -3.66 5.91
C GLU A 96 -16.41 -3.97 5.90
N MET A 97 -15.85 -4.39 4.76
CA MET A 97 -14.41 -4.65 4.65
C MET A 97 -13.57 -3.42 4.96
N LEU A 98 -13.92 -2.28 4.35
CA LEU A 98 -13.23 -1.01 4.58
C LEU A 98 -13.35 -0.57 6.04
N THR A 99 -14.52 -0.78 6.66
CA THR A 99 -14.74 -0.51 8.08
C THR A 99 -13.85 -1.39 8.97
N ILE A 100 -13.79 -2.70 8.69
CA ILE A 100 -12.92 -3.64 9.41
C ILE A 100 -11.46 -3.24 9.28
N LEU A 101 -11.00 -2.88 8.08
CA LEU A 101 -9.64 -2.38 7.84
C LEU A 101 -9.36 -1.13 8.68
N ALA A 102 -10.22 -0.12 8.57
CA ALA A 102 -10.05 1.15 9.27
C ALA A 102 -10.01 0.96 10.78
N ASP A 103 -10.97 0.23 11.34
CA ASP A 103 -11.07 0.00 12.78
C ASP A 103 -9.90 -0.84 13.30
N SER A 104 -9.48 -1.87 12.55
CA SER A 104 -8.36 -2.72 12.97
C SER A 104 -7.06 -1.91 13.05
N TYR A 105 -6.68 -1.23 11.97
CA TYR A 105 -5.44 -0.45 11.96
C TYR A 105 -5.50 0.73 12.92
N ASN A 106 -6.65 1.36 13.12
CA ASN A 106 -6.79 2.43 14.12
C ASN A 106 -6.59 1.92 15.54
N VAL A 107 -7.11 0.74 15.89
CA VAL A 107 -6.90 0.11 17.19
C VAL A 107 -5.43 -0.23 17.37
N ILE A 108 -4.82 -0.88 16.38
CA ILE A 108 -3.43 -1.32 16.43
C ILE A 108 -2.47 -0.13 16.55
N HIS A 109 -2.70 0.94 15.78
CA HIS A 109 -1.88 2.14 15.87
C HIS A 109 -2.25 3.05 17.04
N GLY A 110 -3.36 2.81 17.73
CA GLY A 110 -3.83 3.59 18.88
C GLY A 110 -4.34 5.00 18.52
N ALA A 111 -4.75 5.25 17.28
CA ALA A 111 -5.26 6.55 16.82
C ALA A 111 -6.13 6.42 15.55
N ARG A 112 -6.90 7.48 15.22
CA ARG A 112 -7.90 7.48 14.13
C ARG A 112 -7.34 8.01 12.81
N TYR A 113 -6.37 7.29 12.25
CA TYR A 113 -5.74 7.61 10.96
C TYR A 113 -6.63 7.22 9.77
N ASN A 114 -7.32 6.09 9.85
CA ASN A 114 -8.18 5.59 8.79
C ASN A 114 -9.64 5.97 9.06
N ARG A 115 -10.37 6.44 8.03
CA ARG A 115 -11.78 6.84 8.17
C ARG A 115 -12.61 6.40 6.99
N ILE A 116 -13.85 6.01 7.28
CA ILE A 116 -14.87 5.72 6.27
C ILE A 116 -15.88 6.87 6.24
N ARG A 117 -16.19 7.37 5.05
CA ARG A 117 -17.24 8.37 4.84
C ARG A 117 -18.18 7.90 3.75
N ALA A 118 -19.47 7.90 4.05
CA ALA A 118 -20.53 7.72 3.05
C ALA A 118 -21.16 9.08 2.75
N ALA A 119 -21.02 9.59 1.53
CA ALA A 119 -21.59 10.87 1.13
C ALA A 119 -21.82 10.93 -0.37
N ARG A 120 -22.92 11.58 -0.80
CA ARG A 120 -23.21 11.88 -2.21
C ARG A 120 -23.14 10.66 -3.16
N GLY A 121 -23.55 9.50 -2.69
CA GLY A 121 -23.52 8.26 -3.49
C GLY A 121 -22.14 7.61 -3.59
N GLU A 122 -21.17 8.05 -2.78
CA GLU A 122 -19.84 7.46 -2.68
C GLU A 122 -19.58 6.87 -1.29
N LEU A 123 -18.72 5.87 -1.29
CA LEU A 123 -18.06 5.30 -0.12
C LEU A 123 -16.57 5.66 -0.21
N ILE A 124 -16.05 6.37 0.78
CA ILE A 124 -14.70 6.93 0.77
C ILE A 124 -13.91 6.32 1.91
N PHE A 125 -12.80 5.66 1.59
CA PHE A 125 -11.76 5.27 2.53
C PHE A 125 -10.67 6.34 2.52
N GLU A 126 -10.39 6.97 3.66
CA GLU A 126 -9.42 8.06 3.81
C GLU A 126 -8.33 7.66 4.81
N ILE A 127 -7.07 7.92 4.46
CA ILE A 127 -5.91 7.85 5.36
C ILE A 127 -5.46 9.28 5.64
N ASP A 128 -5.69 9.72 6.88
CA ASP A 128 -5.26 11.01 7.43
C ASP A 128 -3.97 10.78 8.24
N ASP A 129 -2.82 10.98 7.60
CA ASP A 129 -1.52 10.65 8.15
C ASP A 129 -0.77 11.85 8.75
N ALA A 130 -1.46 12.97 8.95
CA ALA A 130 -0.85 14.23 9.40
C ALA A 130 -0.04 14.09 10.69
N ASP A 131 -0.52 13.27 11.62
CA ASP A 131 0.08 13.01 12.94
C ASP A 131 0.60 11.56 13.06
N PHE A 132 0.82 10.87 11.94
CA PHE A 132 1.35 9.51 11.97
C PHE A 132 2.85 9.54 12.28
N PRO A 133 3.35 8.70 13.21
CA PRO A 133 4.74 8.73 13.65
C PRO A 133 5.65 7.96 12.68
N TYR A 134 5.99 8.58 11.55
CA TYR A 134 6.93 8.01 10.58
C TYR A 134 8.38 8.07 11.07
N SER A 135 9.19 7.11 10.63
CA SER A 135 10.65 7.13 10.80
C SER A 135 11.37 7.97 9.75
N LEU A 136 10.69 8.26 8.63
CA LEU A 136 11.15 9.08 7.52
C LEU A 136 10.46 10.45 7.53
N ASP A 137 11.01 11.39 6.75
CA ASP A 137 10.30 12.65 6.48
C ASP A 137 8.95 12.36 5.81
N LYS A 138 7.91 13.07 6.23
CA LYS A 138 6.52 12.83 5.77
C LYS A 138 6.32 13.08 4.27
N ASP A 139 7.21 13.83 3.64
CA ASP A 139 7.18 14.15 2.22
C ASP A 139 8.29 13.41 1.45
N ASP A 140 8.95 12.43 2.09
CA ASP A 140 9.93 11.56 1.44
C ASP A 140 9.29 10.78 0.27
N PRO A 141 9.91 10.76 -0.93
CA PRO A 141 9.34 10.11 -2.11
C PRO A 141 9.06 8.61 -1.95
N PHE A 142 9.88 7.90 -1.16
CA PHE A 142 9.69 6.47 -0.89
C PHE A 142 8.58 6.24 0.13
N LEU A 143 8.43 7.12 1.13
CA LEU A 143 7.28 7.07 2.03
C LEU A 143 5.97 7.25 1.25
N LEU A 144 5.89 8.28 0.41
CA LEU A 144 4.72 8.52 -0.44
C LEU A 144 4.46 7.33 -1.37
N PHE A 145 5.51 6.71 -1.94
CA PHE A 145 5.39 5.50 -2.75
C PHE A 145 4.79 4.35 -1.95
N SER A 146 5.25 4.16 -0.72
CA SER A 146 4.79 3.08 0.16
C SER A 146 3.33 3.27 0.56
N LEU A 147 2.89 4.50 0.86
CA LEU A 147 1.49 4.82 1.14
C LEU A 147 0.59 4.59 -0.08
N GLU A 148 1.05 4.93 -1.27
CA GLU A 148 0.36 4.57 -2.52
C GLU A 148 0.32 3.05 -2.73
N GLY A 149 1.39 2.34 -2.34
CA GLY A 149 1.44 0.88 -2.28
C GLY A 149 0.38 0.28 -1.34
N ILE A 150 0.14 0.89 -0.18
CA ILE A 150 -0.94 0.50 0.74
C ILE A 150 -2.31 0.68 0.08
N LEU A 151 -2.54 1.78 -0.64
CA LEU A 151 -3.78 1.95 -1.40
C LEU A 151 -3.96 0.84 -2.44
N VAL A 152 -2.90 0.49 -3.16
CA VAL A 152 -2.93 -0.64 -4.10
C VAL A 152 -3.25 -1.96 -3.39
N TYR A 153 -2.60 -2.22 -2.26
CA TYR A 153 -2.84 -3.41 -1.45
C TYR A 153 -4.32 -3.50 -1.05
N ILE A 154 -4.91 -2.41 -0.56
CA ILE A 154 -6.34 -2.37 -0.19
C ILE A 154 -7.22 -2.67 -1.41
N ILE A 155 -6.95 -2.06 -2.58
CA ILE A 155 -7.74 -2.32 -3.79
C ILE A 155 -7.67 -3.81 -4.17
N VAL A 156 -6.48 -4.41 -4.17
CA VAL A 156 -6.27 -5.83 -4.51
C VAL A 156 -6.92 -6.75 -3.47
N LEU A 157 -6.85 -6.40 -2.19
CA LEU A 157 -7.47 -7.15 -1.10
C LEU A 157 -9.01 -7.17 -1.25
N LEU A 158 -9.61 -6.03 -1.58
CA LEU A 158 -11.05 -5.95 -1.85
C LEU A 158 -11.43 -6.75 -3.10
N GLN A 159 -10.66 -6.64 -4.18
CA GLN A 159 -10.93 -7.36 -5.43
C GLN A 159 -10.73 -8.88 -5.34
N SER A 160 -9.83 -9.34 -4.48
CA SER A 160 -9.57 -10.77 -4.25
C SER A 160 -10.54 -11.40 -3.24
N SER A 161 -11.21 -10.58 -2.43
CA SER A 161 -12.24 -11.05 -1.51
C SER A 161 -13.51 -11.48 -2.25
N SER A 162 -14.15 -12.54 -1.78
CA SER A 162 -15.37 -13.15 -2.36
C SER A 162 -16.64 -12.30 -2.16
N VAL A 163 -16.49 -11.03 -1.84
CA VAL A 163 -17.56 -10.13 -1.42
C VAL A 163 -18.39 -9.69 -2.63
N GLY A 164 -19.28 -10.59 -3.04
CA GLY A 164 -20.25 -10.40 -4.12
C GLY A 164 -19.65 -10.37 -5.52
N GLU A 165 -20.40 -10.83 -6.52
CA GLU A 165 -19.95 -10.94 -7.91
C GLU A 165 -19.49 -9.60 -8.56
N ARG A 166 -19.70 -8.46 -7.89
CA ARG A 166 -19.21 -7.13 -8.32
C ARG A 166 -19.00 -6.21 -7.12
N ALA A 167 -17.78 -6.14 -6.59
CA ALA A 167 -17.37 -5.03 -5.73
C ALA A 167 -17.76 -3.68 -6.40
N PRO A 168 -18.24 -2.68 -5.64
CA PRO A 168 -18.55 -1.36 -6.19
C PRO A 168 -17.35 -0.81 -6.98
N PRO A 169 -17.59 -0.15 -8.13
CA PRO A 169 -16.51 0.37 -8.95
C PRO A 169 -15.74 1.46 -8.20
N LEU A 170 -14.40 1.36 -8.26
CA LEU A 170 -13.51 2.46 -7.88
C LEU A 170 -13.74 3.63 -8.85
N ARG A 171 -14.00 4.82 -8.30
CA ARG A 171 -14.30 6.06 -9.03
C ARG A 171 -13.10 6.97 -9.17
N SER A 172 -12.28 7.09 -8.12
CA SER A 172 -11.06 7.89 -8.15
C SER A 172 -10.13 7.52 -6.99
N ILE A 173 -8.87 7.92 -7.12
CA ILE A 173 -7.84 7.81 -6.08
C ILE A 173 -7.32 9.20 -5.76
N ARG A 174 -7.06 9.49 -4.49
CA ARG A 174 -6.36 10.70 -4.04
C ARG A 174 -5.01 10.33 -3.45
N THR A 175 -4.00 11.11 -3.79
CA THR A 175 -2.64 10.96 -3.26
C THR A 175 -2.05 12.31 -2.89
N ARG A 176 -1.23 12.32 -1.83
CA ARG A 176 -0.41 13.48 -1.46
C ARG A 176 0.71 13.76 -2.46
N ARG A 177 1.16 12.74 -3.19
CA ARG A 177 2.21 12.88 -4.20
C ARG A 177 1.78 13.92 -5.23
N ARG A 178 2.65 14.90 -5.51
CA ARG A 178 2.47 15.85 -6.60
C ARG A 178 2.77 15.18 -7.93
N PHE A 179 2.19 15.68 -9.02
CA PHE A 179 2.53 15.19 -10.35
C PHE A 179 4.03 15.37 -10.62
N ASP A 180 4.69 14.27 -10.99
CA ASP A 180 6.08 14.25 -11.44
C ASP A 180 6.18 13.26 -12.62
N PRO A 181 6.43 13.76 -13.85
CA PRO A 181 6.52 12.90 -15.02
C PRO A 181 7.76 12.00 -15.02
N GLU A 182 8.83 12.40 -14.32
CA GLU A 182 10.08 11.65 -14.24
C GLU A 182 10.01 10.53 -13.20
N ARG A 183 9.05 10.60 -12.27
CA ARG A 183 8.90 9.67 -11.15
C ARG A 183 7.43 9.27 -10.96
N PRO A 184 6.86 8.50 -11.91
CA PRO A 184 5.48 8.05 -11.81
C PRO A 184 5.28 7.20 -10.55
N GLY A 185 4.17 7.45 -9.84
CA GLY A 185 3.74 6.64 -8.70
C GLY A 185 3.10 5.30 -9.14
N PRO A 186 2.90 4.35 -8.21
CA PRO A 186 2.40 3.01 -8.52
C PRO A 186 0.90 2.98 -8.85
N LEU A 187 0.20 4.11 -8.73
CA LEU A 187 -1.25 4.21 -8.92
C LEU A 187 -1.69 4.21 -10.40
N GLY A 188 -0.78 4.45 -11.34
CA GLY A 188 -1.10 4.63 -12.77
C GLY A 188 -1.75 3.42 -13.46
N PHE A 189 -1.76 2.26 -12.80
CA PHE A 189 -2.39 1.04 -13.31
C PHE A 189 -3.93 1.14 -13.30
N TRP A 190 -4.46 1.80 -12.27
CA TRP A 190 -5.90 1.92 -12.05
C TRP A 190 -6.42 2.99 -13.02
N ARG A 191 -7.18 2.56 -14.03
CA ARG A 191 -7.76 3.42 -15.09
C ARG A 191 -8.91 4.31 -14.57
N VAL A 192 -8.67 4.98 -13.46
CA VAL A 192 -9.56 5.91 -12.78
C VAL A 192 -8.83 7.24 -12.58
N PRO A 193 -9.54 8.36 -12.48
CA PRO A 193 -8.92 9.63 -12.13
C PRO A 193 -8.06 9.55 -10.85
N ILE A 194 -6.83 10.07 -10.94
CA ILE A 194 -5.92 10.21 -9.80
C ILE A 194 -5.77 11.71 -9.50
N VAL A 195 -6.20 12.12 -8.30
CA VAL A 195 -6.04 13.49 -7.82
C VAL A 195 -4.75 13.59 -7.02
N GLN A 196 -3.75 14.23 -7.62
CA GLN A 196 -2.43 14.46 -7.02
C GLN A 196 -2.39 15.72 -6.17
N GLY A 197 -1.45 15.78 -5.22
CA GLY A 197 -1.30 16.89 -4.28
C GLY A 197 -2.50 17.10 -3.34
N ALA A 198 -3.32 16.06 -3.14
CA ALA A 198 -4.41 16.09 -2.18
C ALA A 198 -3.84 16.16 -0.75
N PRO A 199 -4.56 16.70 0.25
CA PRO A 199 -4.07 16.76 1.63
C PRO A 199 -3.99 15.37 2.30
N ARG A 200 -4.67 14.37 1.75
CA ARG A 200 -4.83 13.01 2.30
C ARG A 200 -4.88 11.98 1.19
N PHE A 201 -4.58 10.74 1.54
CA PHE A 201 -4.77 9.59 0.66
C PHE A 201 -6.22 9.12 0.74
N ALA A 202 -6.82 8.77 -0.39
CA ALA A 202 -8.19 8.26 -0.38
C ALA A 202 -8.52 7.34 -1.56
N LEU A 203 -9.44 6.41 -1.31
CA LEU A 203 -10.11 5.60 -2.33
C LEU A 203 -11.59 5.97 -2.34
N HIS A 204 -12.10 6.38 -3.50
CA HIS A 204 -13.51 6.69 -3.69
C HIS A 204 -14.17 5.55 -4.46
N TYR A 205 -15.13 4.87 -3.84
CA TYR A 205 -15.95 3.84 -4.46
C TYR A 205 -17.37 4.37 -4.69
N ALA A 206 -18.06 3.83 -5.70
CA ALA A 206 -19.50 3.98 -5.74
C ALA A 206 -20.14 3.35 -4.49
N ARG A 207 -21.24 3.89 -4.01
CA ARG A 207 -22.00 3.26 -2.94
C ARG A 207 -22.64 1.96 -3.45
N GLU A 208 -22.68 0.96 -2.59
CA GLU A 208 -23.44 -0.27 -2.82
C GLU A 208 -24.94 0.04 -2.85
N ALA A 209 -25.68 -0.67 -3.69
CA ALA A 209 -27.12 -0.49 -3.87
C ALA A 209 -27.91 -0.96 -2.65
#